data_AF-A0AAW2XND1-F1
#
_entry.id   AF-A0AAW2XND1-F1
#
_cell.length_a   1.000
_cell.length_b   1.000
_cell.length_c   1.000
_cell.angle_alpha   90.00
_cell.angle_beta   90.00
_cell.angle_gamma   90.00
#
_symmetry.space_group_name_H-M   'P 1'
#
loop_
_entity.id
_entity.type
_entity.pdbx_description
1 polymer ?
#
loop_
_entity_poly.entity_id
_entity_poly.type
_entity_poly.pdbx_seq_one_letter_code
_entity_poly.pdbx_strand_id
1 'polypeptide(L)'
;MERRGKGENVEYLVKWKDGGENEWVRAGVISEDLVKDYEAGLEYAVAECVVDKREGEDGKEEYLVKWTDIEEATWEPVENVDPLLISLFEDGNKKVGLTLHQSNPN
;
A
#
# COMPACT_ATOMS: atom_id res chain seq x y z
N MET A 1 -4.35 3.40 -16.32
CA MET A 1 -3.20 3.63 -17.24
C MET A 1 -3.56 3.09 -18.61
N GLU A 2 -3.19 3.79 -19.68
CA GLU A 2 -3.27 3.28 -21.06
C GLU A 2 -1.87 2.95 -21.56
N ARG A 3 -1.71 1.85 -22.31
CA ARG A 3 -0.43 1.42 -22.90
C ARG A 3 -0.56 1.33 -24.41
N ARG A 4 0.43 1.84 -25.15
CA ARG A 4 0.57 1.59 -26.59
C ARG A 4 2.01 1.22 -26.96
N GLY A 5 2.17 0.42 -28.01
CA GLY A 5 3.48 0.03 -28.56
C GLY A 5 3.73 -1.48 -28.56
N LYS A 6 4.80 -1.91 -29.24
CA LYS A 6 5.32 -3.29 -29.29
C LYS A 6 6.86 -3.26 -29.20
N GLY A 7 7.44 -4.20 -28.48
CA GLY A 7 8.90 -4.33 -28.34
C GLY A 7 9.50 -3.27 -27.42
N GLU A 8 10.60 -2.65 -27.82
CA GLU A 8 11.34 -1.65 -27.01
C GLU A 8 10.68 -0.26 -26.97
N ASN A 9 9.62 -0.03 -27.77
CA ASN A 9 8.92 1.26 -27.85
C ASN A 9 7.55 1.22 -27.13
N VAL A 10 7.52 0.69 -25.91
CA VAL A 10 6.32 0.75 -25.07
C VAL A 10 6.22 2.12 -24.42
N GLU A 11 5.06 2.75 -24.59
CA GLU A 11 4.70 4.04 -23.99
C GLU A 11 3.49 3.84 -23.07
N TYR A 12 3.53 4.50 -21.91
CA TYR A 12 2.43 4.54 -20.95
C TYR A 12 1.89 5.96 -20.84
N LEU A 13 0.57 6.10 -20.83
CA LEU A 13 -0.08 7.38 -20.56
C LEU A 13 -0.04 7.65 -19.05
N VAL A 14 0.77 8.62 -18.66
CA VAL A 14 0.92 9.05 -17.26
C VAL A 14 -0.04 10.19 -16.99
N LYS A 15 -0.86 10.03 -15.96
CA LYS A 15 -1.71 11.10 -15.42
C LYS A 15 -1.03 11.66 -14.18
N TRP A 16 -0.60 12.91 -14.25
CA TRP A 16 0.12 13.56 -13.16
C TRP A 16 -0.82 13.97 -12.02
N LYS A 17 -0.34 13.85 -10.77
CA LYS A 17 -1.12 14.16 -9.56
C LYS A 17 -1.37 15.66 -9.35
N ASP A 18 -0.58 16.51 -9.98
CA ASP A 18 -0.66 17.98 -9.89
C ASP A 18 -1.66 18.60 -10.89
N GLY A 19 -2.35 17.78 -11.69
CA GLY A 19 -3.26 18.25 -12.73
C GLY A 19 -2.55 18.68 -14.01
N GLY A 20 -1.26 18.33 -14.19
CA GLY A 20 -0.56 18.47 -15.46
C GLY A 20 -1.22 17.68 -16.59
N GLU A 21 -0.90 18.05 -17.84
CA GLU A 21 -1.42 17.38 -19.03
C GLU A 21 -0.98 15.91 -19.09
N ASN A 22 -1.89 15.00 -19.44
CA ASN A 22 -1.55 13.59 -19.59
C ASN A 22 -0.52 13.41 -20.72
N GLU A 23 0.61 12.77 -20.43
CA GLU A 23 1.70 12.60 -21.39
C GLU A 23 2.02 11.12 -21.61
N TRP A 24 2.34 10.77 -22.86
CA TRP A 24 2.85 9.44 -23.20
C TRP A 24 4.34 9.38 -22.88
N VAL A 25 4.67 8.61 -21.85
CA VAL A 25 6.02 8.49 -21.33
C VAL A 25 6.58 7.11 -21.68
N ARG A 26 7.83 7.06 -22.15
CA ARG A 26 8.49 5.80 -22.53
C ARG A 26 8.75 4.93 -21.30
N ALA A 27 8.63 3.61 -21.45
CA ALA A 27 8.91 2.66 -20.38
C ALA A 27 10.30 2.84 -19.74
N GLY A 28 11.32 3.24 -20.51
CA GLY A 28 12.69 3.44 -20.01
C GLY A 28 12.92 4.71 -19.15
N VAL A 29 11.94 5.61 -19.05
CA VAL A 29 11.99 6.77 -18.12
C VAL A 29 10.99 6.62 -16.96
N ILE A 30 10.22 5.54 -16.95
CA ILE A 30 9.44 5.07 -15.80
C ILE A 30 10.33 4.04 -15.08
N SER A 31 10.35 4.02 -13.75
CA SER A 31 11.18 3.04 -13.04
C SER A 31 10.76 1.62 -13.43
N GLU A 32 11.74 0.72 -13.58
CA GLU A 32 11.45 -0.68 -13.88
C GLU A 32 10.51 -1.30 -12.83
N ASP A 33 10.59 -0.84 -11.59
CA ASP A 33 9.71 -1.27 -10.50
C ASP A 33 8.26 -0.86 -10.76
N LEU A 34 8.00 0.39 -11.17
CA LEU A 34 6.64 0.84 -11.53
C LEU A 34 6.06 0.06 -12.72
N VAL A 35 6.90 -0.32 -13.68
CA VAL A 35 6.47 -1.15 -14.81
C VAL A 35 6.11 -2.56 -14.34
N LYS A 36 6.95 -3.17 -13.49
CA LYS A 36 6.70 -4.50 -12.93
C LYS A 36 5.43 -4.51 -12.08
N ASP A 37 5.22 -3.51 -11.25
CA ASP A 37 4.04 -3.40 -10.39
C ASP A 37 2.76 -3.29 -11.23
N TYR A 38 2.79 -2.48 -12.29
CA TYR A 38 1.66 -2.38 -13.21
C TYR A 38 1.39 -3.71 -13.93
N GLU A 39 2.42 -4.43 -14.37
CA GLU A 39 2.26 -5.75 -14.99
C GLU A 39 1.78 -6.82 -14.00
N ALA A 40 2.11 -6.67 -12.72
CA ALA A 40 1.61 -7.50 -11.62
C ALA A 40 0.18 -7.13 -11.18
N GLY A 41 -0.40 -6.05 -11.72
CA GLY A 41 -1.74 -5.56 -11.39
C GLY A 41 -1.82 -4.84 -10.04
N LEU A 42 -0.70 -4.33 -9.53
CA LEU A 42 -0.65 -3.55 -8.30
C LEU A 42 -1.14 -2.12 -8.54
N GLU A 43 -1.85 -1.58 -7.55
CA GLU A 43 -2.36 -0.21 -7.56
C GLU A 43 -1.79 0.59 -6.38
N TYR A 44 -1.57 1.88 -6.61
CA TYR A 44 -1.02 2.79 -5.62
C TYR A 44 -2.10 3.76 -5.15
N ALA A 45 -2.49 3.66 -3.88
CA ALA A 45 -3.47 4.53 -3.23
C ALA A 45 -2.89 5.23 -1.99
N VAL A 46 -3.61 6.22 -1.46
CA VAL A 46 -3.23 6.91 -0.21
C VAL A 46 -3.98 6.27 0.94
N ALA A 47 -3.23 5.64 1.85
CA ALA A 47 -3.75 5.07 3.08
C ALA A 47 -4.04 6.15 4.14
N GLU A 48 -5.18 6.04 4.82
CA GLU A 48 -5.51 6.84 6.00
C GLU A 48 -4.80 6.32 7.25
N CYS A 49 -4.94 5.02 7.54
CA CYS A 49 -4.33 4.34 8.68
C CYS A 49 -4.40 2.82 8.55
N VAL A 50 -3.60 2.14 9.38
CA VAL A 50 -3.74 0.71 9.65
C VAL A 50 -4.74 0.54 10.81
N VAL A 51 -5.73 -0.32 10.61
CA VAL A 51 -6.81 -0.54 11.59
C VAL A 51 -6.74 -1.88 12.29
N ASP A 52 -6.08 -2.88 11.69
CA ASP A 52 -5.94 -4.22 12.26
C ASP A 52 -4.69 -4.94 11.71
N LYS A 53 -4.31 -6.05 12.34
CA LYS A 53 -3.20 -6.92 11.95
C LYS A 53 -3.58 -8.38 12.11
N ARG A 54 -3.17 -9.23 11.15
CA ARG A 54 -3.32 -10.69 11.23
C ARG A 54 -2.09 -11.40 10.66
N GLU A 55 -2.01 -12.69 10.93
CA GLU A 55 -1.12 -13.61 10.20
C GLU A 55 -1.88 -14.14 8.98
N GLY A 56 -1.32 -13.93 7.79
CA GLY A 56 -1.85 -14.40 6.51
C GLY A 56 -1.67 -15.91 6.33
N GLU A 57 -2.27 -16.46 5.27
CA GLU A 57 -2.22 -17.91 5.00
C GLU A 57 -0.82 -18.43 4.68
N ASP A 58 0.09 -17.55 4.24
CA ASP A 58 1.48 -17.84 3.97
C ASP A 58 2.39 -17.67 5.20
N GLY A 59 1.81 -17.36 6.37
CA GLY A 59 2.52 -17.10 7.62
C GLY A 59 3.18 -15.72 7.68
N LYS A 60 2.93 -14.83 6.70
CA LYS A 60 3.40 -13.45 6.73
C LYS A 60 2.38 -12.54 7.39
N GLU A 61 2.87 -11.43 7.92
CA GLU A 61 2.00 -10.44 8.54
C GLU A 61 1.26 -9.65 7.46
N GLU A 62 -0.05 -9.52 7.65
CA GLU A 62 -0.93 -8.67 6.86
C GLU A 62 -1.56 -7.61 7.77
N TYR A 63 -1.75 -6.43 7.20
CA TYR A 63 -2.33 -5.28 7.88
C TYR A 63 -3.61 -4.86 7.16
N LEU A 64 -4.67 -4.61 7.93
CA LEU A 64 -5.91 -4.08 7.39
C LEU A 64 -5.75 -2.57 7.22
N VAL A 65 -5.68 -2.11 5.97
CA VAL A 65 -5.43 -0.71 5.60
C VAL A 65 -6.74 -0.03 5.25
N LYS A 66 -7.02 1.09 5.91
CA LYS A 66 -8.10 1.99 5.51
C LYS A 66 -7.57 2.99 4.50
N TRP A 67 -8.27 3.16 3.39
CA TRP A 67 -7.87 4.02 2.29
C TRP A 67 -8.67 5.33 2.25
N THR A 68 -8.13 6.33 1.57
CA THR A 68 -8.79 7.64 1.38
C THR A 68 -9.79 7.65 0.21
N ASP A 69 -9.67 6.70 -0.72
CA ASP A 69 -10.40 6.66 -1.99
C ASP A 69 -11.50 5.58 -2.04
N ILE A 70 -11.50 4.64 -1.09
CA ILE A 70 -12.54 3.62 -0.90
C ILE A 70 -12.95 3.53 0.57
N GLU A 71 -14.20 3.11 0.83
CA GLU A 71 -14.71 2.98 2.19
C GLU A 71 -14.27 1.67 2.85
N GLU A 72 -14.13 0.62 2.05
CA GLU A 72 -13.72 -0.70 2.49
C GLU A 72 -12.21 -0.78 2.73
N ALA A 73 -11.82 -1.22 3.92
CA ALA A 73 -10.44 -1.54 4.23
C ALA A 73 -10.03 -2.89 3.62
N THR A 74 -8.78 -3.01 3.16
CA THR A 74 -8.23 -4.23 2.55
C THR A 74 -7.05 -4.77 3.33
N TRP A 75 -6.88 -6.10 3.31
CA TRP A 75 -5.72 -6.76 3.92
C TRP A 75 -4.55 -6.72 2.95
N GLU A 76 -3.51 -5.99 3.33
CA GLU A 76 -2.30 -5.82 2.53
C GLU A 76 -1.10 -6.48 3.22
N PRO A 77 -0.21 -7.13 2.45
CA PRO A 77 1.02 -7.69 3.02
C PRO A 77 1.91 -6.56 3.55
N VAL A 78 2.73 -6.86 4.56
CA VAL A 78 3.65 -5.88 5.19
C VAL A 78 4.52 -5.09 4.19
N GLU A 79 4.87 -5.69 3.05
CA GLU A 79 5.67 -5.06 1.99
C GLU A 79 4.92 -3.98 1.20
N ASN A 80 3.58 -4.01 1.20
CA ASN A 80 2.72 -3.05 0.50
C ASN A 80 2.28 -1.87 1.38
N VAL A 81 2.58 -1.90 2.69
CA VAL A 81 2.10 -0.90 3.65
C VAL A 81 3.23 0.01 4.09
N ASP A 82 2.95 1.32 4.18
CA ASP A 82 3.92 2.30 4.65
C ASP A 82 4.44 1.92 6.07
N PRO A 83 5.76 1.73 6.26
CA PRO A 83 6.35 1.39 7.55
C PRO A 83 6.00 2.37 8.67
N LEU A 84 5.75 3.64 8.36
CA LEU A 84 5.34 4.64 9.36
C LEU A 84 3.94 4.35 9.89
N LEU A 85 3.01 3.94 9.03
CA LEU A 85 1.64 3.58 9.45
C LEU A 85 1.63 2.31 10.31
N ILE A 86 2.45 1.32 9.94
CA ILE A 86 2.65 0.11 10.75
C ILE A 86 3.19 0.50 12.13
N SER A 87 4.24 1.32 12.19
CA SER A 87 4.83 1.76 13.46
C SER A 87 3.81 2.48 14.34
N LEU A 88 2.99 3.37 13.76
CA LEU A 88 1.95 4.10 14.50
C LEU A 88 0.89 3.14 15.09
N PHE A 89 0.48 2.14 14.32
CA PHE A 89 -0.46 1.12 14.79
C PHE A 89 0.13 0.27 15.93
N GLU A 90 1.33 -0.26 15.75
CA GLU A 90 2.01 -1.09 16.75
C GLU A 90 2.26 -0.33 18.06
N ASP A 91 2.64 0.95 17.98
CA ASP A 91 2.85 1.79 19.17
C ASP A 91 1.53 2.12 19.91
N GLY A 92 0.43 2.24 19.18
CA GLY A 92 -0.91 2.33 19.76
C GLY A 92 -1.32 1.03 20.46
N ASN A 93 -1.05 -0.12 19.85
CA ASN A 93 -1.46 -1.42 20.35
C ASN A 93 -0.67 -1.86 21.60
N LYS A 94 0.63 -1.52 21.67
CA LYS A 94 1.46 -1.75 22.87
C LYS A 94 0.90 -1.10 24.14
N LYS A 95 0.22 0.05 24.03
CA LYS A 95 -0.41 0.73 25.18
C LYS A 95 -1.62 -0.05 25.72
N VAL A 96 -2.37 -0.73 24.86
CA VAL A 96 -3.52 -1.55 25.26
C VAL A 96 -3.05 -2.85 25.92
N GLY A 97 -2.02 -3.49 25.36
CA GLY A 97 -1.44 -4.72 25.92
C GLY A 97 -0.82 -4.55 27.33
N LEU A 98 -0.28 -3.37 27.64
CA LEU A 98 0.31 -3.10 28.95
C LEU A 98 -0.74 -2.82 30.05
N THR A 99 -1.96 -2.42 29.68
CA THR A 99 -3.01 -2.03 30.65
C THR A 99 -3.82 -3.23 31.18
N LEU A 100 -3.74 -4.40 30.52
CA LEU A 100 -4.46 -5.61 30.91
C LEU A 100 -3.80 -6.43 32.05
N HIS A 101 -2.60 -6.05 32.51
CA HIS A 101 -1.85 -6.81 33.53
C HIS A 101 -1.94 -6.26 34.98
N GLN A 102 -2.79 -5.26 35.26
CA GLN A 102 -2.95 -4.74 36.62
C GLN A 102 -4.42 -4.64 37.06
N SER A 103 -5.10 -5.76 37.27
CA SER A 103 -6.18 -5.88 38.27
C SER A 103 -6.62 -7.34 38.49
N ASN A 104 -5.75 -8.14 39.09
CA ASN A 104 -6.15 -9.07 40.17
C ASN A 104 -4.88 -9.54 40.87
N PRO A 105 -4.75 -9.35 42.21
CA PRO A 105 -5.38 -10.34 43.08
C PRO A 105 -5.96 -9.81 44.41
N ASN A 106 -6.96 -10.55 44.87
CA ASN A 106 -7.53 -10.72 46.23
C ASN A 106 -8.05 -9.51 47.01
#